data_AF-A0A6F9AP88-F1
#
_entry.id   AF-A0A6F9AP88-F1
#
_cell.length_a   1.000
_cell.length_b   1.000
_cell.length_c   1.000
_cell.angle_alpha   90.00
_cell.angle_beta   90.00
_cell.angle_gamma   90.00
#
_symmetry.space_group_name_H-M   'P 1'
#
loop_
_entity.id
_entity.type
_entity.pdbx_description
1 polymer ?
#
loop_
_entity_poly.entity_id
_entity_poly.type
_entity_poly.pdbx_seq_one_letter_code
_entity_poly.pdbx_strand_id
1 'polypeptide(L)'
;MTMATRILLLLAVTVCSTVAQRSVSQRCLCRKVRNSFGRTTAVADIQVYPPTTSCNRLEFIVSLENGLQYCLDPSMKNVQNLLTRLM
;
A
#
# COMPACT_ATOMS: atom_id res chain seq x y z
N MET A 1 1.63 -11.79 -46.19
CA MET A 1 1.91 -10.81 -45.11
C MET A 1 3.08 -9.95 -45.55
N THR A 2 2.85 -8.68 -45.87
CA THR A 2 3.90 -7.77 -46.34
C THR A 2 4.88 -7.44 -45.21
N MET A 3 6.12 -7.14 -45.54
CA MET A 3 7.18 -6.82 -44.56
C MET A 3 6.74 -5.67 -43.61
N ALA A 4 5.98 -4.71 -44.15
CA ALA A 4 5.36 -3.63 -43.40
C ALA A 4 4.38 -4.09 -42.29
N THR A 5 3.56 -5.13 -42.52
CA THR A 5 2.62 -5.60 -41.48
C THR A 5 3.34 -6.30 -40.33
N ARG A 6 4.47 -6.97 -40.61
CA ARG A 6 5.32 -7.57 -39.57
C ARG A 6 5.98 -6.50 -38.69
N ILE A 7 6.49 -5.43 -39.29
CA ILE A 7 7.07 -4.29 -38.56
C ILE A 7 6.01 -3.62 -37.68
N LEU A 8 4.81 -3.39 -38.23
CA LEU A 8 3.72 -2.75 -37.49
C LEU A 8 3.31 -3.56 -36.25
N LEU A 9 3.23 -4.88 -36.38
CA LEU A 9 2.91 -5.78 -35.28
C LEU A 9 3.99 -5.77 -34.19
N LEU A 10 5.27 -5.78 -34.57
CA LEU A 10 6.39 -5.70 -33.61
C LEU A 10 6.40 -4.36 -32.84
N LEU A 11 6.14 -3.25 -33.53
CA LEU A 11 6.02 -1.93 -32.90
C LEU A 11 4.82 -1.88 -31.93
N ALA A 12 3.67 -2.45 -32.29
CA ALA A 12 2.51 -2.48 -31.41
C ALA A 12 2.77 -3.28 -30.12
N VAL A 13 3.45 -4.43 -30.20
CA VAL A 13 3.78 -5.26 -29.03
C VAL A 13 4.73 -4.52 -28.08
N THR A 14 5.79 -3.90 -28.60
CA THR A 14 6.76 -3.16 -27.77
C THR A 14 6.13 -1.99 -27.03
N VAL A 15 5.28 -1.19 -27.70
CA VAL A 15 4.53 -0.10 -27.05
C VAL A 15 3.62 -0.66 -25.95
N CYS A 16 2.89 -1.74 -26.21
CA CYS A 16 1.97 -2.33 -25.24
C CYS A 16 2.66 -2.84 -23.97
N SER A 17 3.81 -3.51 -24.11
CA SER A 17 4.59 -4.01 -22.97
C SER A 17 5.11 -2.88 -22.06
N THR A 18 5.54 -1.75 -22.62
CA THR A 18 6.03 -0.61 -21.82
C THR A 18 4.93 0.08 -21.02
N VAL A 19 3.68 0.07 -21.51
CA VAL A 19 2.53 0.64 -20.79
C VAL A 19 2.13 -0.26 -19.63
N ALA A 20 2.12 -1.58 -19.82
CA ALA A 20 1.80 -2.55 -18.77
C ALA A 20 2.81 -2.54 -17.60
N GLN A 21 4.09 -2.25 -17.87
CA GLN A 21 5.11 -2.14 -16.83
C GLN A 21 5.04 -0.82 -16.05
N ARG A 22 4.51 0.25 -16.64
CA ARG A 22 4.36 1.55 -15.96
C ARG A 22 3.25 1.59 -14.93
N SER A 23 2.28 0.67 -14.99
CA SER A 23 1.37 0.41 -13.88
C SER A 23 2.09 -0.34 -12.76
N VAL A 24 3.10 0.29 -12.16
CA VAL A 24 3.65 -0.14 -10.87
C VAL A 24 2.56 0.17 -9.84
N SER A 25 1.58 -0.73 -9.75
CA SER A 25 0.61 -0.70 -8.67
C SER A 25 1.40 -0.90 -7.39
N GLN A 26 1.33 0.08 -6.49
CA GLN A 26 2.06 0.02 -5.23
C GLN A 26 1.63 -1.23 -4.48
N ARG A 27 2.59 -2.08 -4.12
CA ARG A 27 2.36 -3.33 -3.38
C ARG A 27 2.42 -3.07 -1.88
N CYS A 28 1.61 -2.12 -1.43
CA CYS A 28 1.45 -1.81 -0.02
C CYS A 28 0.68 -2.93 0.70
N LEU A 29 1.00 -3.18 1.97
CA LEU A 29 0.29 -4.17 2.80
C LEU A 29 -1.15 -3.71 3.08
N CYS A 30 -1.32 -2.41 3.30
CA CYS A 30 -2.60 -1.80 3.61
C CYS A 30 -3.36 -1.38 2.34
N ARG A 31 -4.48 -2.06 2.09
CA ARG A 31 -5.44 -1.65 1.04
C ARG A 31 -6.35 -0.50 1.47
N LYS A 32 -6.66 -0.41 2.77
CA LYS A 32 -7.51 0.62 3.37
C LYS A 32 -6.92 1.04 4.71
N VAL A 33 -6.89 2.35 4.95
CA VAL A 33 -6.51 2.94 6.23
C VAL A 33 -7.74 3.32 7.04
N ARG A 34 -7.63 3.29 8.36
CA ARG A 34 -8.64 3.78 9.30
C ARG A 34 -8.05 4.85 10.20
N ASN A 35 -8.89 5.76 10.65
CA ASN A 35 -8.51 6.88 11.51
C ASN A 35 -8.46 6.47 12.99
N SER A 36 -9.08 5.35 13.32
CA SER A 36 -9.09 4.76 14.66
C SER A 36 -9.48 3.28 14.59
N PHE A 37 -9.07 2.56 15.62
CA PHE A 37 -9.72 1.31 16.04
C PHE A 37 -10.59 1.60 17.26
N GLY A 38 -11.55 0.73 17.57
CA GLY A 38 -12.56 0.95 18.61
C GLY A 38 -11.95 1.30 19.97
N ARG A 39 -12.70 2.06 20.78
CA ARG A 39 -12.23 2.68 22.03
C ARG A 39 -11.90 1.68 23.17
N THR A 40 -12.22 0.41 23.00
CA THR A 40 -12.24 -0.60 24.07
C THR A 40 -11.36 -1.83 23.79
N THR A 41 -10.68 -1.89 22.64
CA THR A 41 -9.85 -3.05 22.30
C THR A 41 -8.40 -2.80 22.67
N ALA A 42 -7.84 -3.69 23.50
CA ALA A 42 -6.43 -3.70 23.84
C ALA A 42 -5.57 -3.94 22.59
N VAL A 43 -4.52 -3.14 22.46
CA VAL A 43 -3.51 -3.28 21.41
C VAL A 43 -2.57 -4.39 21.84
N ALA A 44 -2.43 -5.42 21.00
CA ALA A 44 -1.49 -6.51 21.23
C ALA A 44 -0.10 -6.16 20.68
N ASP A 45 -0.06 -5.59 19.47
CA ASP A 45 1.19 -5.31 18.77
C ASP A 45 1.04 -4.16 17.77
N ILE A 46 2.13 -3.42 17.54
CA ILE A 46 2.19 -2.33 16.56
C ILE A 46 3.40 -2.54 15.66
N GLN A 47 3.14 -2.71 14.37
CA GLN A 47 4.19 -2.88 13.36
C GLN A 47 4.27 -1.65 12.48
N VAL A 48 5.49 -1.16 12.27
CA VAL A 48 5.77 0.03 11.47
C VAL A 48 6.58 -0.41 10.25
N TYR A 49 6.01 -0.20 9.06
CA TYR A 49 6.64 -0.52 7.78
C TYR A 49 7.05 0.77 7.08
N PRO A 50 8.36 1.06 6.96
CA PRO A 50 8.84 2.25 6.27
C PRO A 50 8.57 2.19 4.76
N PRO A 51 8.55 3.34 4.07
CA PRO A 51 8.47 3.39 2.62
C PRO A 51 9.58 2.57 1.94
N THR A 52 9.21 1.81 0.92
CA THR A 52 10.09 1.00 0.08
C THR A 52 9.87 1.30 -1.41
N THR A 53 10.72 0.74 -2.27
CA THR A 53 10.55 0.79 -3.74
C THR A 53 9.22 0.19 -4.21
N SER A 54 8.62 -0.71 -3.42
CA SER A 54 7.35 -1.35 -3.73
C SER A 54 6.13 -0.61 -3.16
N CYS A 55 6.30 0.18 -2.09
CA CYS A 55 5.25 0.99 -1.47
C CYS A 55 5.86 2.28 -0.91
N ASN A 56 5.46 3.44 -1.43
CA ASN A 56 6.02 4.73 -0.98
C ASN A 56 5.36 5.29 0.30
N ARG A 57 4.44 4.54 0.91
CA ARG A 57 3.69 4.96 2.09
C ARG A 57 4.30 4.33 3.34
N LEU A 58 4.36 5.10 4.41
CA LEU A 58 4.63 4.60 5.75
C LEU A 58 3.35 3.92 6.26
N GLU A 59 3.43 2.64 6.63
CA GLU A 59 2.27 1.86 7.07
C GLU A 59 2.39 1.51 8.55
N PHE A 60 1.37 1.87 9.34
CA PHE A 60 1.24 1.43 10.73
C PHE A 60 0.16 0.37 10.81
N ILE A 61 0.54 -0.84 11.21
CA ILE A 61 -0.39 -1.97 11.35
C ILE A 61 -0.52 -2.26 12.84
N VAL A 62 -1.70 -2.01 13.37
CA VAL A 62 -2.05 -2.31 14.76
C VAL A 62 -2.79 -3.64 14.80
N SER A 63 -2.23 -4.60 15.54
CA SER A 63 -2.89 -5.85 15.88
C SER A 63 -3.54 -5.70 17.25
N LEU A 64 -4.82 -6.02 17.34
CA LEU A 64 -5.55 -6.05 18.60
C LEU A 64 -5.52 -7.46 19.20
N GLU A 65 -5.76 -7.58 20.49
CA GLU A 65 -5.78 -8.89 21.17
C GLU A 65 -6.83 -9.86 20.62
N ASN A 66 -7.91 -9.33 20.03
CA ASN A 66 -8.93 -10.15 19.36
C ASN A 66 -8.50 -10.66 17.97
N GLY A 67 -7.24 -10.45 17.58
CA GLY A 67 -6.67 -10.88 16.30
C GLY A 67 -7.02 -9.97 15.11
N LEU A 68 -7.79 -8.90 15.32
CA LEU A 68 -8.09 -7.95 14.25
C LEU A 68 -6.89 -7.04 13.99
N GLN A 69 -6.61 -6.80 12.71
CA GLN A 69 -5.55 -5.91 12.27
C GLN A 69 -6.12 -4.67 11.60
N TYR A 70 -5.59 -3.52 11.96
CA TYR A 70 -5.99 -2.22 11.45
C TYR A 70 -4.79 -1.44 10.94
N CYS A 71 -4.90 -0.96 9.72
CA CYS A 71 -3.95 -0.02 9.15
C CYS A 71 -4.31 1.40 9.56
N LEU A 72 -3.36 2.15 10.10
CA LEU A 72 -3.51 3.54 10.49
C LEU A 72 -2.65 4.43 9.59
N ASP A 73 -3.15 5.65 9.33
CA ASP A 73 -2.41 6.68 8.60
C ASP A 73 -1.82 7.71 9.59
N PRO A 74 -0.49 7.82 9.69
CA PRO A 74 0.18 8.76 10.60
C PRO A 74 -0.08 10.23 10.24
N SER A 75 -0.50 10.52 9.01
CA SER A 75 -0.84 11.88 8.56
C SER A 75 -2.08 12.43 9.28
N MET A 76 -2.88 11.56 9.89
CA MET A 76 -4.09 11.94 10.59
C MET A 76 -3.81 12.28 12.06
N LYS A 77 -4.28 13.46 12.51
CA LYS A 77 -4.09 13.94 13.89
C LYS A 77 -4.54 12.94 14.96
N ASN A 78 -5.66 12.25 14.73
CA ASN A 78 -6.20 11.28 15.68
C ASN A 78 -5.28 10.06 15.84
N VAL A 79 -4.63 9.63 14.76
CA VAL A 79 -3.68 8.51 14.78
C VAL A 79 -2.41 8.94 15.50
N GLN A 80 -1.86 10.13 15.22
CA GLN A 80 -0.72 10.66 15.97
C GLN A 80 -1.00 10.70 17.47
N ASN A 81 -2.13 11.27 17.88
CA ASN A 81 -2.48 11.37 19.29
C ASN A 81 -2.69 10.00 19.96
N LEU A 82 -3.11 8.99 19.18
CA LEU A 82 -3.24 7.62 19.65
C LEU A 82 -1.87 6.95 19.78
N LEU A 83 -0.98 7.11 18.81
CA LEU A 83 0.38 6.58 18.86
C LEU A 83 1.17 7.18 20.03
N THR A 84 1.05 8.48 20.29
CA THR A 84 1.65 9.16 21.46
C THR A 84 1.12 8.66 22.82
N ARG A 85 -0.03 7.99 22.86
CA ARG A 85 -0.56 7.38 24.09
C ARG A 85 -0.10 5.94 24.30
N LEU A 86 0.35 5.29 23.22
CA LEU A 86 0.75 3.89 23.21
C LEU A 86 2.27 3.72 23.34
N MET A 87 3.04 4.73 22.92
CA MET A 87 4.50 4.85 23.07
C MET A 87 4.83 5.77 24.24
#